data_AF-A0A849SKQ0-F1
#
_entry.id   AF-A0A849SKQ0-F1
#
_cell.length_a   1.000
_cell.length_b   1.000
_cell.length_c   1.000
_cell.angle_alpha   90.00
_cell.angle_beta   90.00
_cell.angle_gamma   90.00
#
_symmetry.space_group_name_H-M   'P 1'
#
loop_
_entity.id
_entity.type
_entity.pdbx_description
1 polymer ?
#
loop_
_entity_poly.entity_id
_entity_poly.type
_entity_poly.pdbx_seq_one_letter_code
_entity_poly.pdbx_strand_id
1 'polypeptide(L)' 'LLADAGLRCTTHSFPDHHAFTAADITFKDDKAVLMTEKDAVKCRALAGKQHGFVPVTAVLPTDFAEQLLNLLKRKA' A
#
# COMPACT_ATOMS: atom_id res chain seq x y z
N LEU A 1 -0.09 -9.79 9.51
CA LEU A 1 -0.86 -8.53 9.60
C LEU A 1 -2.35 -8.73 9.33
N LEU A 2 -2.80 -8.99 8.10
CA LEU A 2 -4.25 -9.16 7.83
C LEU A 2 -4.82 -10.47 8.41
N ALA A 3 -4.11 -11.59 8.23
CA ALA A 3 -4.49 -12.87 8.83
C ALA A 3 -4.51 -12.80 10.37
N ASP A 4 -3.53 -12.10 10.97
CA ASP A 4 -3.47 -11.89 12.41
C ASP A 4 -4.61 -11.01 12.92
N ALA A 5 -5.15 -10.13 12.07
CA ALA A 5 -6.38 -9.38 12.33
C ALA A 5 -7.67 -10.20 12.09
N GLY A 6 -7.56 -11.50 11.77
CA GLY A 6 -8.68 -12.41 11.56
C GLY A 6 -9.28 -12.41 10.15
N LEU A 7 -8.66 -11.70 9.19
CA LEU A 7 -9.14 -11.65 7.80
C LEU A 7 -8.71 -12.90 7.03
N ARG A 8 -9.66 -13.52 6.32
CA ARG A 8 -9.40 -14.58 5.35
C ARG A 8 -9.44 -13.98 3.94
N CYS A 9 -8.30 -13.95 3.28
CA CYS A 9 -8.13 -13.30 1.98
C CYS A 9 -7.72 -14.30 0.91
N THR A 10 -8.21 -14.10 -0.31
CA THR A 10 -7.58 -14.67 -1.52
C THR A 10 -6.45 -13.73 -1.91
N THR A 11 -5.20 -14.21 -1.85
CA THR A 11 -4.02 -13.38 -2.09
C THR A 11 -3.61 -13.42 -3.56
N HIS A 12 -3.39 -12.24 -4.14
CA HIS A 12 -2.82 -12.07 -5.47
C HIS A 12 -1.50 -11.28 -5.32
N SER A 13 -0.37 -11.93 -5.61
CA SER A 13 0.96 -11.33 -5.48
C SER A 13 1.43 -10.77 -6.82
N PHE A 14 1.92 -9.53 -6.80
CA PHE A 14 2.47 -8.82 -7.96
C PHE A 14 3.94 -8.44 -7.71
N PRO A 15 4.76 -8.33 -8.77
CA PRO A 15 6.13 -7.86 -8.62
C PRO A 15 6.18 -6.40 -8.15
N ASP A 16 7.34 -5.99 -7.63
CA ASP A 16 7.54 -4.58 -7.34
C ASP A 16 7.48 -3.74 -8.63
N HIS A 17 7.01 -2.50 -8.52
CA HIS A 17 6.72 -1.64 -9.68
C HIS A 17 5.73 -2.20 -10.71
N HIS A 18 4.88 -3.19 -10.35
CA HIS A 18 3.82 -3.68 -11.24
C HIS A 18 2.96 -2.54 -11.79
N ALA A 19 2.74 -2.55 -13.09
CA ALA A 19 1.86 -1.63 -13.80
C ALA A 19 0.44 -2.18 -13.79
N PHE A 20 -0.35 -1.76 -12.81
CA PHE A 20 -1.71 -2.26 -12.62
C PHE A 20 -2.64 -1.86 -13.77
N THR A 21 -3.48 -2.82 -14.16
CA THR A 21 -4.61 -2.64 -15.07
C THR A 21 -5.93 -2.86 -14.32
N ALA A 22 -7.06 -2.44 -14.91
CA ALA A 22 -8.37 -2.66 -14.29
C ALA A 22 -8.69 -4.15 -14.07
N ALA A 23 -8.19 -5.03 -14.94
CA ALA A 23 -8.39 -6.47 -14.83
C ALA A 23 -7.63 -7.09 -13.65
N ASP A 24 -6.55 -6.46 -13.17
CA ASP A 24 -5.75 -6.96 -12.05
C ASP A 24 -6.45 -6.75 -10.69
N ILE A 25 -7.39 -5.81 -10.62
CA ILE A 25 -8.05 -5.41 -9.36
C ILE A 25 -9.57 -5.57 -9.39
N THR A 26 -10.16 -5.95 -10.53
CA THR A 26 -11.61 -6.17 -10.66
C THR A 26 -11.93 -7.65 -10.68
N PHE A 27 -12.55 -8.14 -9.62
CA PHE A 27 -12.98 -9.53 -9.49
C PHE A 27 -14.50 -9.64 -9.56
N LYS A 28 -15.00 -10.76 -10.10
CA LYS A 28 -16.45 -11.03 -10.26
C LYS A 28 -17.07 -11.74 -9.06
N ASP A 29 -16.57 -11.47 -7.86
CA ASP A 29 -17.02 -12.13 -6.63
C ASP A 29 -17.58 -11.16 -5.57
N ASP A 30 -17.80 -9.89 -5.95
CA ASP A 30 -18.35 -8.80 -5.12
C ASP A 30 -17.62 -8.56 -3.79
N LYS A 31 -16.39 -9.08 -3.65
CA LYS A 31 -15.58 -8.88 -2.44
C LYS A 31 -14.82 -7.57 -2.48
N ALA A 32 -14.53 -7.06 -1.29
CA ALA A 32 -13.61 -5.94 -1.14
C ALA A 32 -12.20 -6.35 -1.57
N VAL A 33 -11.53 -5.46 -2.29
CA VAL A 33 -10.15 -5.62 -2.73
C VAL A 33 -9.28 -4.71 -1.89
N LEU A 34 -8.43 -5.34 -1.06
CA LEU A 34 -7.45 -4.65 -0.24
C LEU A 34 -6.08 -4.70 -0.91
N MET A 35 -5.39 -3.56 -0.91
CA MET A 35 -4.02 -3.43 -1.39
C MET A 35 -3.17 -2.60 -0.43
N THR A 36 -1.87 -2.51 -0.68
CA THR A 36 -1.00 -1.61 0.08
C THR A 36 -1.27 -0.16 -0.33
N GLU A 37 -0.94 0.80 0.53
CA GLU A 37 -1.07 2.22 0.19
C GLU A 37 -0.25 2.59 -1.06
N LYS A 38 0.94 1.99 -1.24
CA LYS A 38 1.76 2.14 -2.45
C LYS A 38 0.99 1.76 -3.72
N ASP A 39 0.30 0.63 -3.70
CA ASP A 39 -0.42 0.16 -4.87
C ASP A 39 -1.74 0.92 -5.06
N ALA A 40 -2.38 1.37 -3.98
CA ALA A 40 -3.54 2.26 -4.06
C ALA A 40 -3.22 3.58 -4.78
N VAL A 41 -2.02 4.14 -4.55
CA VAL A 41 -1.55 5.33 -5.30
C VAL A 41 -1.44 5.04 -6.80
N LYS A 42 -0.92 3.86 -7.19
CA LYS A 42 -0.83 3.44 -8.60
C LYS A 42 -2.21 3.18 -9.23
N CYS A 43 -3.12 2.59 -8.47
CA CYS A 43 -4.45 2.19 -8.91
C CYS A 43 -5.50 3.29 -8.81
N ARG A 44 -5.14 4.51 -8.36
CA ARG A 44 -6.10 5.59 -8.05
C ARG A 44 -7.09 5.88 -9.18
N ALA A 45 -6.64 5.84 -10.44
CA ALA A 45 -7.49 6.08 -11.61
C ALA A 45 -8.39 4.89 -11.98
N LEU A 46 -8.05 3.69 -11.51
CA LEU A 46 -8.75 2.43 -11.78
C LEU A 46 -9.69 2.02 -10.64
N ALA A 47 -9.46 2.57 -9.44
CA ALA A 47 -10.15 2.18 -8.22
C ALA A 47 -11.61 2.64 -8.18
N GLY A 48 -12.52 1.68 -7.98
CA GLY A 48 -13.92 1.89 -7.62
C GLY A 48 -14.21 1.71 -6.12
N LYS A 49 -15.49 1.73 -5.73
CA LYS A 49 -15.96 1.70 -4.33
C LYS A 49 -15.51 0.47 -3.53
N GLN A 50 -15.30 -0.67 -4.18
CA GLN A 50 -14.87 -1.91 -3.51
C GLN A 50 -13.36 -1.98 -3.24
N HIS A 51 -12.57 -0.98 -3.66
CA HIS A 51 -11.13 -0.98 -3.48
C HIS A 51 -10.73 -0.14 -2.28
N GLY A 52 -9.86 -0.68 -1.45
CA GLY A 52 -9.35 -0.01 -0.26
C GLY A 52 -7.91 -0.37 0.03
N PHE A 53 -7.33 0.36 0.97
CA PHE A 53 -6.03 0.06 1.55
C PHE A 53 -6.11 0.25 3.06
N VAL A 54 -5.22 -0.42 3.78
CA VAL A 54 -5.06 -0.19 5.21
C VAL A 54 -3.99 0.87 5.40
N PRO A 55 -4.33 2.06 5.92
CA PRO A 55 -3.34 3.11 6.15
C PRO A 55 -2.36 2.65 7.23
N VAL A 56 -1.09 3.01 7.05
CA VAL A 56 -0.05 2.78 8.06
C VAL A 56 0.58 4.11 8.43
N THR A 57 0.78 4.33 9.71
CA THR A 57 1.43 5.54 10.22
C THR A 57 2.81 5.16 10.73
N ALA A 58 3.84 5.76 10.16
CA ALA A 58 5.19 5.65 10.69
C ALA A 58 5.34 6.58 11.91
N VAL A 59 5.75 6.01 13.05
CA VAL A 59 6.13 6.79 14.23
C VAL A 59 7.65 6.75 14.32
N LEU A 60 8.28 7.90 14.04
CA LEU A 60 9.73 8.05 14.08
C LEU A 60 10.14 8.72 15.39
N PRO A 61 11.17 8.21 16.10
CA PRO A 61 11.78 8.94 17.20
C PRO A 61 12.33 10.28 16.73
N THR A 62 12.21 11.32 17.56
CA THR A 62 12.68 12.68 17.23
C THR A 62 14.14 12.70 16.80
N ASP A 63 15.01 12.02 17.56
CA ASP A 63 16.44 11.95 17.29
C ASP A 63 16.76 11.33 15.93
N PHE A 64 15.97 10.33 15.50
CA PHE A 64 16.13 9.71 14.18
C PHE A 64 15.81 10.70 13.06
N ALA A 65 14.71 11.46 13.20
CA ALA A 65 14.31 12.44 12.19
C ALA A 65 15.38 13.53 12.01
N GLU A 66 15.94 14.03 13.11
CA GLU A 66 17.01 15.03 13.08
C GLU A 66 18.29 14.49 12.43
N GLN A 67 18.71 13.27 12.79
CA GLN A 67 19.87 12.61 12.20
C GLN A 67 19.70 12.40 10.69
N LEU A 68 18.52 11.93 10.27
CA LEU A 68 18.19 11.71 8.87
C LEU A 68 18.29 13.03 8.07
N LEU A 69 17.69 14.11 8.59
CA LEU A 69 17.75 15.43 7.94
C LEU A 69 19.19 15.95 7.83
N ASN A 70 20.02 15.73 8.85
CA ASN A 70 21.43 16.11 8.81
C ASN A 70 22.22 15.32 7.76
N LEU A 71 21.93 14.01 7.60
CA LEU A 71 22.56 13.20 6.55
C LEU A 71 22.18 13.66 5.14
N LEU A 72 20.90 13.98 4.91
CA LEU A 72 20.42 14.47 3.61
C LEU A 72 21.09 15.80 3.23
N LYS A 73 21.26 16.72 4.19
CA LYS A 73 21.95 18.01 3.97
C LYS A 73 23.44 17.89 3.64
N ARG A 74 24.11 16.85 4.16
CA ARG A 74 25.55 16.62 3.93
C ARG A 74 25.84 15.96 2.58
N LYS A 75 24.81 15.36 1.96
CA LYS A 75 24.92 14.60 0.71
C LYS A 75 24.41 15.39 -0.51
N ALA A 76 24.06 16.66 -0.31
CA ALA A 76 23.65 17.63 -1.33
C ALA A 76 24.77 18.61 -1.65
#